data_AF-A0A4Q6EXU8-F1
#
_entry.id   AF-A0A4Q6EXU8-F1
#
_cell.length_a   1.000
_cell.length_b   1.000
_cell.length_c   1.000
_cell.angle_alpha   90.00
_cell.angle_beta   90.00
_cell.angle_gamma   90.00
#
_symmetry.space_group_name_H-M   'P 1'
#
loop_
_entity.id
_entity.type
_entity.pdbx_description
1 polymer ?
#
loop_
_entity_poly.entity_id
_entity_poly.type
_entity_poly.pdbx_seq_one_letter_code
_entity_poly.pdbx_strand_id
1 'polypeptide(L)'
;MKYILLIIFSLTSASAFSREGVTVRGGGDETALEFTNAFHAAVQEIEKRGGPLRAEIETSELAALLPKVSFFVEDRPILLATAGGTVEAVAVSAPASLTIKLNRARWRQVAHTRIREAIALHEILTLAGSEGPGRYQISAAYLAWFKVRNDAAVFLTGLDSSQPKWQGRRASCVRASGETFETAEASWNFLSRTFLLTYEFDAATGGAPAIRALRQTAQQDLGAAGSGRIGRSSSTTFSKEKGAFVKKSTPETIRYFETLADGSRAVYRWDGGQPGEVMESSFSEELPDGALRITTERLVCESREVATGAWIAFVGEPRLGIELEKLNAMAALVSEAESAALNCEGKGCEELLLSAKQAAEKFAAAWKKLPRPSKAP
;
A
#
# COMPACT_ATOMS: atom_id res chain seq x y z
N MET A 1 -57.35 25.04 17.90
CA MET A 1 -57.60 23.67 17.40
C MET A 1 -56.36 23.26 16.64
N LYS A 2 -55.69 22.11 16.80
CA LYS A 2 -55.73 20.92 17.65
C LYS A 2 -54.40 20.21 17.30
N TYR A 3 -53.68 19.74 18.31
CA TYR A 3 -52.39 19.05 18.26
C TYR A 3 -52.43 17.72 17.53
N ILE A 4 -51.34 17.35 16.84
CA ILE A 4 -50.72 16.00 16.73
C ILE A 4 -49.23 16.25 16.37
N LEU A 5 -48.30 16.49 17.30
CA LEU A 5 -47.49 15.52 18.06
C LEU A 5 -47.40 14.10 17.45
N LEU A 6 -46.33 13.81 16.71
CA LEU A 6 -45.81 12.44 16.55
C LEU A 6 -44.33 12.43 16.95
N ILE A 7 -44.10 11.96 18.18
CA ILE A 7 -42.82 11.56 18.74
C ILE A 7 -42.65 10.06 18.41
N ILE A 8 -41.40 9.56 18.49
CA ILE A 8 -40.96 8.16 18.58
C ILE A 8 -40.72 7.55 17.18
N PHE A 9 -39.48 7.33 16.73
CA PHE A 9 -38.56 6.34 17.31
C PHE A 9 -37.09 6.72 17.08
N SER A 10 -36.43 7.13 18.16
CA SER A 10 -34.98 7.01 18.32
C SER A 10 -34.66 5.52 18.47
N LEU A 11 -34.15 4.89 17.42
CA LEU A 11 -33.42 3.62 17.54
C LEU A 11 -31.94 3.92 17.39
N THR A 12 -31.39 4.25 18.56
CA THR A 12 -29.98 4.21 18.89
C THR A 12 -29.36 2.90 18.37
N SER A 13 -28.50 2.99 17.35
CA SER A 13 -27.47 1.99 17.10
C SER A 13 -26.41 2.13 18.19
N ALA A 14 -26.78 1.76 19.41
CA ALA A 14 -25.84 1.37 20.45
C ALA A 14 -25.28 0.01 20.02
N SER A 15 -24.29 0.04 19.13
CA SER A 15 -23.48 -1.13 18.82
C SER A 15 -22.94 -1.65 20.14
N ALA A 16 -23.32 -2.88 20.46
CA ALA A 16 -22.96 -3.58 21.67
C ALA A 16 -21.44 -3.54 21.88
N PHE A 17 -21.02 -2.66 22.80
CA PHE A 17 -19.75 -2.80 23.49
C PHE A 17 -19.85 -4.08 24.33
N SER A 18 -19.32 -5.18 23.80
CA SER A 18 -19.08 -6.37 24.59
C SER A 18 -18.09 -6.02 25.69
N ARG A 19 -18.56 -6.07 26.94
CA ARG A 19 -17.81 -5.88 28.20
C ARG A 19 -16.88 -7.08 28.44
N GLU A 20 -15.91 -7.25 27.57
CA GLU A 20 -14.77 -8.16 27.77
C GLU A 20 -13.51 -7.45 27.27
N GLY A 21 -13.17 -6.35 27.95
CA GLY A 21 -11.87 -5.72 27.92
C GLY A 21 -11.50 -5.41 29.35
N VAL A 22 -10.31 -5.82 29.79
CA VAL A 22 -9.83 -5.48 31.14
C VAL A 22 -9.54 -3.99 31.12
N THR A 23 -10.42 -3.19 31.74
CA THR A 23 -10.14 -1.78 32.04
C THR A 23 -9.01 -1.72 33.05
N VAL A 24 -7.80 -1.37 32.61
CA VAL A 24 -6.69 -1.12 33.51
C VAL A 24 -6.54 0.38 33.65
N ARG A 25 -7.05 0.95 34.76
CA ARG A 25 -6.69 2.30 35.18
C ARG A 25 -5.48 2.20 36.11
N GLY A 26 -4.30 2.50 35.59
CA GLY A 26 -3.06 2.56 36.35
C GLY A 26 -2.55 1.19 36.84
N GLY A 27 -1.59 0.61 36.11
CA GLY A 27 -0.62 -0.32 36.70
C GLY A 27 -0.78 -1.83 36.48
N GLY A 28 -1.42 -2.32 35.41
CA GLY A 28 -1.65 -3.77 35.23
C GLY A 28 -1.17 -4.42 33.93
N ASP A 29 -1.23 -3.73 32.79
CA ASP A 29 -0.87 -4.34 31.49
C ASP A 29 0.47 -3.80 30.97
N GLU A 30 1.39 -4.73 30.71
CA GLU A 30 2.73 -4.46 30.15
C GLU A 30 2.65 -3.69 28.84
N THR A 31 1.67 -3.97 27.98
CA THR A 31 1.50 -3.33 26.67
C THR A 31 1.16 -1.85 26.82
N ALA A 32 0.27 -1.52 27.77
CA ALA A 32 -0.07 -0.12 28.05
C ALA A 32 1.13 0.65 28.64
N LEU A 33 1.95 -0.01 29.46
CA LEU A 33 3.19 0.57 29.99
C LEU A 33 4.23 0.79 28.90
N GLU A 34 4.47 -0.20 28.03
CA GLU A 34 5.36 -0.08 26.87
C GLU A 34 4.93 1.06 25.94
N PHE A 35 3.62 1.19 25.70
CA PHE A 35 3.05 2.27 24.90
C PHE A 35 3.33 3.64 25.53
N THR A 36 3.06 3.77 26.84
CA THR A 36 3.31 5.01 27.60
C THR A 36 4.79 5.40 27.56
N ASN A 37 5.69 4.42 27.71
CA ASN A 37 7.14 4.62 27.60
C ASN A 37 7.56 5.05 26.19
N ALA A 38 6.98 4.44 25.15
CA ALA A 38 7.23 4.82 23.76
C ALA A 38 6.78 6.26 23.47
N PHE A 39 5.63 6.67 24.00
CA PHE A 39 5.18 8.07 23.90
C PHE A 39 6.14 9.04 24.61
N HIS A 40 6.54 8.74 25.84
CA HIS A 40 7.49 9.58 26.57
C HIS A 40 8.83 9.71 25.83
N ALA A 41 9.35 8.62 25.26
CA ALA A 41 10.56 8.62 24.46
C ALA A 41 10.40 9.52 23.20
N ALA A 42 9.25 9.47 22.54
CA ALA A 42 8.96 10.34 21.40
C ALA A 42 8.98 11.83 21.79
N VAL A 43 8.28 12.21 22.87
CA VAL A 43 8.25 13.58 23.37
C VAL A 43 9.64 14.07 23.78
N GLN A 44 10.41 13.23 24.48
CA GLN A 44 11.78 13.56 24.88
C GLN A 44 12.69 13.81 23.67
N GLU A 45 12.57 13.00 22.61
CA GLU A 45 13.37 13.22 21.41
C GLU A 45 12.97 14.52 20.69
N ILE A 46 11.67 14.82 20.62
CA ILE A 46 11.17 16.07 20.03
C ILE A 46 11.74 17.28 20.77
N GLU A 47 11.69 17.27 22.10
CA GLU A 47 12.28 18.33 22.93
C GLU A 47 13.79 18.44 22.70
N LYS A 48 14.49 17.30 22.68
CA LYS A 48 15.95 17.26 22.52
C LYS A 48 16.41 17.78 21.16
N ARG A 49 15.72 17.43 20.07
CA ARG A 49 16.09 17.83 18.71
C ARG A 49 15.63 19.24 18.37
N GLY A 50 14.52 19.68 18.96
CA GLY A 50 13.90 20.97 18.64
C GLY A 50 13.44 21.04 17.18
N GLY A 51 13.47 22.25 16.62
CA GLY A 51 13.16 22.51 15.21
C GLY A 51 11.66 22.59 14.91
N PRO A 52 11.27 22.44 13.62
CA PRO A 52 9.90 22.64 13.17
C PRO A 52 8.88 21.80 13.93
N LEU A 53 9.17 20.51 14.16
CA LEU A 53 8.24 19.63 14.88
C LEU A 53 7.99 20.12 16.31
N ARG A 54 9.02 20.56 17.04
CA ARG A 54 8.86 21.11 18.39
C ARG A 54 8.06 22.43 18.41
N ALA A 55 8.15 23.22 17.34
CA ALA A 55 7.35 24.43 17.17
C ALA A 55 5.89 24.14 16.80
N GLU A 56 5.61 22.99 16.20
CA GLU A 56 4.27 22.55 15.79
C GLU A 56 3.49 21.86 16.92
N ILE A 57 4.16 21.34 17.95
CA ILE A 57 3.51 20.65 19.06
C ILE A 57 3.90 21.18 20.44
N GLU A 58 2.87 21.46 21.25
CA GLU A 58 3.01 21.72 22.67
C GLU A 58 3.17 20.41 23.45
N THR A 59 4.39 19.88 23.42
CA THR A 59 4.85 18.68 24.14
C THR A 59 4.45 18.65 25.62
N SER A 60 4.41 19.81 26.29
CA SER A 60 3.97 19.94 27.69
C SER A 60 2.48 19.62 27.86
N GLU A 61 1.64 20.07 26.93
CA GLU A 61 0.20 19.76 26.91
C GLU A 61 -0.05 18.29 26.60
N LEU A 62 0.69 17.72 25.65
CA LEU A 62 0.61 16.29 25.32
C LEU A 62 1.04 15.41 26.51
N ALA A 63 2.11 15.79 27.22
CA ALA A 63 2.54 15.11 28.43
C ALA A 63 1.50 15.22 29.57
N ALA A 64 0.81 16.34 29.68
CA ALA A 64 -0.28 16.54 30.64
C ALA A 64 -1.58 15.82 30.27
N LEU A 65 -1.74 15.44 28.99
CA LEU A 65 -2.88 14.66 28.50
C LEU A 65 -2.75 13.18 28.88
N LEU A 66 -1.54 12.60 28.78
CA LEU A 66 -1.30 11.17 28.97
C LEU A 66 -1.87 10.59 30.28
N PRO A 67 -1.74 11.22 31.47
CA PRO A 67 -2.30 10.70 32.71
C PRO A 67 -3.84 10.64 32.74
N LYS A 68 -4.51 11.35 31.83
CA LYS A 68 -5.98 11.38 31.69
C LYS A 68 -6.49 10.28 30.77
N VAL A 69 -5.61 9.62 30.03
CA VAL A 69 -5.97 8.60 29.04
C VAL A 69 -6.29 7.28 29.72
N SER A 70 -7.42 6.67 29.32
CA SER A 70 -7.77 5.30 29.72
C SER A 70 -7.31 4.32 28.65
N PHE A 71 -6.60 3.26 29.04
CA PHE A 71 -6.13 2.22 28.13
C PHE A 71 -7.00 0.97 28.22
N PHE A 72 -7.33 0.40 27.06
CA PHE A 72 -7.99 -0.90 26.92
C PHE A 72 -7.09 -1.80 26.09
N VAL A 73 -6.47 -2.79 26.72
CA VAL A 73 -5.64 -3.76 26.01
C VAL A 73 -6.50 -4.96 25.65
N GLU A 74 -6.54 -5.28 24.35
CA GLU A 74 -7.36 -6.32 23.78
C GLU A 74 -6.46 -7.36 23.07
N ASP A 75 -6.80 -8.63 23.19
CA ASP A 75 -6.15 -9.72 22.43
C ASP A 75 -6.85 -10.00 21.09
N ARG A 76 -8.00 -9.35 20.83
CA ARG A 76 -8.78 -9.49 19.59
C ARG A 76 -8.40 -8.40 18.58
N PRO A 77 -8.56 -8.66 17.27
CA PRO A 77 -8.35 -7.65 16.24
C PRO A 77 -9.12 -6.36 16.53
N ILE A 78 -8.41 -5.23 16.56
CA ILE A 78 -9.04 -3.91 16.63
C ILE A 78 -9.29 -3.46 15.20
N LEU A 79 -10.55 -3.37 14.82
CA LEU A 79 -10.94 -3.01 13.46
C LEU A 79 -11.20 -1.51 13.36
N LEU A 80 -10.42 -0.84 12.52
CA LEU A 80 -10.58 0.57 12.18
C LEU A 80 -11.27 0.69 10.82
N ALA A 81 -12.34 1.48 10.74
CA ALA A 81 -12.96 1.81 9.47
C ALA A 81 -12.16 2.95 8.80
N THR A 82 -11.77 2.74 7.55
CA THR A 82 -11.10 3.73 6.70
C THR A 82 -11.90 3.94 5.42
N ALA A 83 -11.55 4.96 4.63
CA ALA A 83 -12.14 5.15 3.30
C ALA A 83 -11.95 3.92 2.38
N GLY A 84 -10.93 3.10 2.65
CA GLY A 84 -10.61 1.90 1.90
C GLY A 84 -11.16 0.58 2.43
N GLY A 85 -12.03 0.63 3.44
CA GLY A 85 -12.56 -0.54 4.12
C GLY A 85 -12.03 -0.68 5.54
N THR A 86 -12.17 -1.88 6.10
CA THR A 86 -11.83 -2.17 7.48
C THR A 86 -10.43 -2.75 7.59
N VAL A 87 -9.64 -2.23 8.51
CA VAL A 87 -8.24 -2.61 8.73
C VAL A 87 -7.98 -2.98 10.17
N GLU A 88 -7.09 -3.94 10.41
CA GLU A 88 -6.67 -4.29 11.76
C GLU A 88 -5.58 -3.33 12.24
N ALA A 89 -5.91 -2.55 13.26
CA ALA A 89 -5.07 -1.53 13.84
C ALA A 89 -4.25 -2.05 15.03
N VAL A 90 -3.05 -1.47 15.23
CA VAL A 90 -2.22 -1.71 16.42
C VAL A 90 -2.82 -0.99 17.64
N ALA A 91 -3.27 0.24 17.42
CA ALA A 91 -3.88 1.09 18.41
C ALA A 91 -5.00 1.92 17.74
N VAL A 92 -6.03 2.28 18.51
CA VAL A 92 -7.05 3.23 18.07
C VAL A 92 -7.46 4.11 19.25
N SER A 93 -7.40 5.41 19.05
CA SER A 93 -7.86 6.43 19.98
C SER A 93 -9.33 6.80 19.75
N ALA A 94 -10.02 7.07 20.86
CA ALA A 94 -11.37 7.61 20.91
C ALA A 94 -11.34 8.96 21.65
N PRO A 95 -11.21 10.10 20.92
CA PRO A 95 -11.05 11.41 21.54
C PRO A 95 -12.17 11.78 22.50
N ALA A 96 -13.42 11.46 22.15
CA ALA A 96 -14.60 11.77 22.96
C ALA A 96 -14.55 11.16 24.39
N SER A 97 -13.86 10.03 24.57
CA SER A 97 -13.75 9.35 25.85
C SER A 97 -12.32 9.31 26.41
N LEU A 98 -11.38 10.05 25.79
CA LEU A 98 -9.95 10.02 26.13
C LEU A 98 -9.43 8.60 26.32
N THR A 99 -9.76 7.74 25.37
CA THR A 99 -9.49 6.31 25.46
C THR A 99 -8.57 5.87 24.34
N ILE A 100 -7.62 4.97 24.63
CA ILE A 100 -6.83 4.26 23.61
C ILE A 100 -7.08 2.76 23.77
N LYS A 101 -7.49 2.12 22.69
CA LYS A 101 -7.51 0.66 22.57
C LYS A 101 -6.20 0.18 21.97
N LEU A 102 -5.59 -0.84 22.54
CA LEU A 102 -4.31 -1.41 22.11
C LEU A 102 -4.49 -2.90 21.82
N ASN A 103 -4.03 -3.36 20.66
CA ASN A 103 -3.99 -4.78 20.36
C ASN A 103 -2.63 -5.35 20.80
N ARG A 104 -2.64 -6.26 21.79
CA ARG A 104 -1.42 -6.82 22.39
C ARG A 104 -0.54 -7.55 21.38
N ALA A 105 -1.14 -8.41 20.56
CA ALA A 105 -0.43 -9.22 19.59
C ALA A 105 0.22 -8.35 18.50
N ARG A 106 -0.52 -7.37 17.97
CA ARG A 106 -0.05 -6.44 16.96
C ARG A 106 1.04 -5.51 17.49
N TRP A 107 0.90 -5.01 18.73
CA TRP A 107 1.93 -4.18 19.36
C TRP A 107 3.27 -4.93 19.46
N ARG A 108 3.24 -6.19 19.90
CA ARG A 108 4.44 -7.04 19.98
C ARG A 108 5.10 -7.30 18.63
N GLN A 109 4.32 -7.33 17.55
CA GLN A 109 4.84 -7.50 16.18
C GLN A 109 5.55 -6.25 15.63
N VAL A 110 5.37 -5.08 16.25
CA VAL A 110 6.11 -3.87 15.86
C VAL A 110 7.55 -4.01 16.36
N ALA A 111 8.45 -4.47 15.49
CA ALA A 111 9.84 -4.74 15.87
C ALA A 111 10.68 -3.47 16.08
N HIS A 112 10.36 -2.37 15.38
CA HIS A 112 11.20 -1.18 15.37
C HIS A 112 10.78 -0.18 16.45
N THR A 113 11.69 0.16 17.37
CA THR A 113 11.42 1.07 18.50
C THR A 113 10.87 2.43 18.06
N ARG A 114 11.48 3.06 17.04
CA ARG A 114 10.99 4.35 16.52
C ARG A 114 9.57 4.28 15.94
N ILE A 115 9.16 3.12 15.42
CA ILE A 115 7.79 2.92 14.92
C ILE A 115 6.82 2.85 16.11
N ARG A 116 7.17 2.13 17.19
CA ARG A 116 6.36 2.13 18.43
C ARG A 116 6.20 3.53 19.01
N GLU A 117 7.27 4.31 19.04
CA GLU A 117 7.25 5.71 19.47
C GLU A 117 6.32 6.57 18.59
N ALA A 118 6.40 6.42 17.27
CA ALA A 118 5.54 7.14 16.34
C ALA A 118 4.06 6.74 16.45
N ILE A 119 3.76 5.45 16.68
CA ILE A 119 2.40 4.98 16.97
C ILE A 119 1.88 5.60 18.25
N ALA A 120 2.68 5.56 19.31
CA ALA A 120 2.25 6.12 20.58
C ALA A 120 2.04 7.65 20.50
N LEU A 121 2.91 8.34 19.77
CA LEU A 121 2.78 9.77 19.47
C LEU A 121 1.49 10.06 18.69
N HIS A 122 1.20 9.30 17.63
CA HIS A 122 0.02 9.48 16.78
C HIS A 122 -1.29 9.41 17.56
N GLU A 123 -1.46 8.40 18.41
CA GLU A 123 -2.71 8.23 19.15
C GLU A 123 -2.92 9.35 20.18
N ILE A 124 -1.86 9.80 20.85
CA ILE A 124 -1.96 10.92 21.81
C ILE A 124 -2.25 12.23 21.09
N LEU A 125 -1.63 12.47 19.92
CA LEU A 125 -1.95 13.61 19.05
C LEU A 125 -3.39 13.55 18.54
N THR A 126 -3.92 12.36 18.27
CA THR A 126 -5.31 12.17 17.87
C THR A 126 -6.27 12.49 19.01
N LEU A 127 -5.95 12.11 20.24
CA LEU A 127 -6.71 12.54 21.42
C LEU A 127 -6.66 14.07 21.63
N ALA A 128 -5.54 14.72 21.29
CA ALA A 128 -5.38 16.17 21.35
C ALA A 128 -6.06 16.92 20.18
N GLY A 129 -6.53 16.20 19.15
CA GLY A 129 -7.13 16.79 17.95
C GLY A 129 -6.13 17.32 16.91
N SER A 130 -4.83 17.12 17.13
CA SER A 130 -3.76 17.53 16.20
C SER A 130 -3.59 16.54 15.04
N GLU A 131 -3.87 15.27 15.28
CA GLU A 131 -3.91 14.21 14.26
C GLU A 131 -5.28 13.50 14.26
N GLY A 132 -5.46 12.54 13.35
CA GLY A 132 -6.67 11.73 13.28
C GLY A 132 -6.51 10.55 12.33
N PRO A 133 -7.54 9.69 12.19
CA PRO A 133 -7.50 8.59 11.23
C PRO A 133 -7.17 9.10 9.82
N GLY A 134 -6.14 8.55 9.19
CA GLY A 134 -5.68 9.01 7.87
C GLY A 134 -4.80 10.27 7.89
N ARG A 135 -4.59 10.92 9.04
CA ARG A 135 -3.81 12.16 9.20
C ARG A 135 -2.59 11.93 10.10
N TYR A 136 -1.42 11.75 9.47
CA TYR A 136 -0.17 11.32 10.11
C TYR A 136 0.98 12.33 9.98
N GLN A 137 0.68 13.63 9.80
CA GLN A 137 1.67 14.63 9.42
C GLN A 137 2.83 14.75 10.43
N ILE A 138 2.51 14.80 11.73
CA ILE A 138 3.46 15.00 12.83
C ILE A 138 4.17 13.67 13.14
N SER A 139 3.42 12.58 13.24
CA SER A 139 3.98 11.25 13.53
C SER A 139 4.87 10.71 12.39
N ALA A 140 4.56 11.04 11.13
CA ALA A 140 5.43 10.74 9.98
C ALA A 140 6.67 11.64 9.95
N ALA A 141 6.53 12.93 10.24
CA ALA A 141 7.67 13.84 10.34
C ALA A 141 8.65 13.41 11.45
N TYR A 142 8.13 12.90 12.58
CA TYR A 142 8.92 12.29 13.63
C TYR A 142 9.77 11.11 13.13
N LEU A 143 9.19 10.18 12.36
CA LEU A 143 9.95 9.05 11.79
C LEU A 143 11.02 9.48 10.80
N ALA A 144 10.74 10.51 10.00
CA ALA A 144 11.66 11.04 8.98
C ALA A 144 13.03 11.42 9.57
N TRP A 145 13.05 11.94 10.80
CA TRP A 145 14.28 12.31 11.52
C TRP A 145 15.27 11.16 11.73
N PHE A 146 14.79 9.92 11.69
CA PHE A 146 15.59 8.73 11.92
C PHE A 146 15.92 7.98 10.63
N LYS A 147 15.51 8.51 9.47
CA LYS A 147 15.59 7.81 8.18
C LYS A 147 14.92 6.43 8.23
N VAL A 148 14.02 6.23 9.19
CA VAL A 148 13.08 5.11 9.20
C VAL A 148 12.07 5.47 8.12
N ARG A 149 11.67 4.50 7.29
CA ARG A 149 10.69 4.75 6.23
C ARG A 149 9.51 5.54 6.82
N ASN A 150 9.08 6.59 6.10
CA ASN A 150 7.96 7.45 6.49
C ASN A 150 6.59 6.75 6.40
N ASP A 151 6.57 5.43 6.22
CA ASP A 151 5.38 4.62 6.11
C ASP A 151 4.76 4.31 7.48
N ALA A 152 4.80 5.29 8.40
CA ALA A 152 4.00 5.31 9.61
C ALA A 152 2.55 4.94 9.27
N ALA A 153 1.98 5.50 8.19
CA ALA A 153 0.65 5.16 7.69
C ALA A 153 0.45 3.64 7.41
N VAL A 154 1.46 2.92 6.92
CA VAL A 154 1.41 1.46 6.66
C VAL A 154 1.36 0.66 7.97
N PHE A 155 2.03 1.14 9.02
CA PHE A 155 2.01 0.51 10.35
C PHE A 155 0.85 0.98 11.24
N LEU A 156 0.32 2.18 11.00
CA LEU A 156 -0.76 2.84 11.76
C LEU A 156 -2.15 2.48 11.25
N THR A 157 -2.30 2.22 9.94
CA THR A 157 -3.60 1.88 9.33
C THR A 157 -3.71 0.46 8.79
N GLY A 158 -2.65 -0.33 8.73
CA GLY A 158 -2.76 -1.72 8.25
C GLY A 158 -3.23 -1.94 6.81
N LEU A 159 -3.62 -0.92 6.03
CA LEU A 159 -3.67 -0.84 4.55
C LEU A 159 -4.59 0.31 4.10
N ASP A 160 -4.03 1.33 3.47
CA ASP A 160 -4.80 2.26 2.66
C ASP A 160 -5.13 1.61 1.29
N SER A 161 -6.41 1.46 0.95
CA SER A 161 -6.83 0.91 -0.35
C SER A 161 -6.52 1.84 -1.53
N SER A 162 -6.24 3.12 -1.26
CA SER A 162 -5.86 4.12 -2.25
C SER A 162 -4.34 4.20 -2.47
N GLN A 163 -3.56 3.40 -1.74
CA GLN A 163 -2.11 3.32 -1.94
C GLN A 163 -1.69 2.07 -2.72
N PRO A 164 -0.55 2.14 -3.42
CA PRO A 164 -0.05 1.00 -4.19
C PRO A 164 0.22 -0.21 -3.28
N LYS A 165 -0.54 -1.30 -3.47
CA LYS A 165 -0.25 -2.58 -2.84
C LYS A 165 0.92 -3.25 -3.55
N TRP A 166 2.08 -3.27 -2.92
CA TRP A 166 3.17 -4.12 -3.36
C TRP A 166 2.77 -5.59 -3.13
N GLN A 167 2.39 -6.28 -4.19
CA GLN A 167 2.17 -7.72 -4.18
C GLN A 167 3.30 -8.37 -4.98
N GLY A 168 4.37 -8.74 -4.27
CA GLY A 168 5.43 -9.53 -4.86
C GLY A 168 4.91 -10.92 -5.21
N ARG A 169 4.87 -11.28 -6.49
CA ARG A 169 4.58 -12.65 -6.92
C ARG A 169 5.82 -13.26 -7.55
N ARG A 170 6.11 -14.52 -7.23
CA ARG A 170 7.07 -15.34 -7.98
C ARG A 170 6.30 -16.37 -8.75
N ALA A 171 6.56 -16.49 -10.04
CA ALA A 171 5.97 -17.55 -10.85
C ALA A 171 7.05 -18.43 -11.48
N SER A 172 6.86 -19.74 -11.37
CA SER A 172 7.62 -20.72 -12.14
C SER A 172 6.85 -21.01 -13.42
N CYS A 173 7.50 -20.80 -14.56
CA CYS A 173 6.87 -20.82 -15.87
C CYS A 173 7.52 -21.83 -16.80
N VAL A 174 6.70 -22.52 -17.58
CA VAL A 174 7.12 -23.48 -18.61
C VAL A 174 6.50 -23.07 -19.94
N ARG A 175 7.33 -22.79 -20.93
CA ARG A 175 6.88 -22.50 -22.29
C ARG A 175 6.49 -23.78 -23.01
N ALA A 176 5.69 -23.66 -24.07
CA ALA A 176 5.38 -24.78 -24.97
C ALA A 176 6.63 -25.45 -25.57
N SER A 177 7.76 -24.74 -25.65
CA SER A 177 9.06 -25.28 -26.07
C SER A 177 9.73 -26.19 -25.03
N GLY A 178 9.18 -26.30 -23.81
CA GLY A 178 9.81 -26.97 -22.67
C GLY A 178 10.81 -26.08 -21.91
N GLU A 179 11.05 -24.85 -22.36
CA GLU A 179 11.91 -23.88 -21.66
C GLU A 179 11.28 -23.47 -20.33
N THR A 180 12.02 -23.66 -19.24
CA THR A 180 11.61 -23.25 -17.90
C THR A 180 12.29 -21.93 -17.53
N PHE A 181 11.53 -21.05 -16.88
CA PHE A 181 12.03 -19.77 -16.38
C PHE A 181 11.25 -19.35 -15.16
N GLU A 182 11.84 -18.47 -14.36
CA GLU A 182 11.14 -17.88 -13.22
C GLU A 182 10.81 -16.43 -13.53
N THR A 183 9.72 -15.96 -12.97
CA THR A 183 9.35 -14.55 -13.01
C THR A 183 9.15 -14.03 -11.62
N ALA A 184 9.43 -12.74 -11.45
CA ALA A 184 9.09 -12.02 -10.25
C ALA A 184 8.35 -10.75 -10.66
N GLU A 185 7.14 -10.58 -10.14
CA GLU A 185 6.26 -9.45 -10.45
C GLU A 185 6.08 -8.56 -9.23
N ALA A 186 6.05 -7.26 -9.45
CA ALA A 186 5.55 -6.28 -8.51
C ALA A 186 4.48 -5.42 -9.21
N SER A 187 3.42 -5.09 -8.49
CA SER A 187 2.28 -4.34 -9.01
C SER A 187 2.01 -3.08 -8.17
N TRP A 188 1.43 -2.07 -8.81
CA TRP A 188 1.01 -0.81 -8.19
C TRP A 188 -0.29 -0.37 -8.85
N ASN A 189 -1.29 0.01 -8.05
CA ASN A 189 -2.48 0.67 -8.58
C ASN A 189 -2.32 2.18 -8.37
N PHE A 190 -2.63 2.94 -9.42
CA PHE A 190 -2.61 4.39 -9.43
C PHE A 190 -3.70 4.89 -10.37
N LEU A 191 -4.64 5.70 -9.87
CA LEU A 191 -5.88 6.05 -10.58
C LEU A 191 -6.63 4.79 -11.06
N SER A 192 -7.18 4.83 -12.27
CA SER A 192 -7.76 3.72 -13.01
C SER A 192 -6.70 2.82 -13.66
N ARG A 193 -5.42 2.91 -13.25
CA ARG A 193 -4.30 2.20 -13.88
C ARG A 193 -3.56 1.28 -12.93
N THR A 194 -3.13 0.14 -13.45
CA THR A 194 -2.27 -0.82 -12.75
C THR A 194 -0.92 -0.88 -13.45
N PHE A 195 0.15 -0.50 -12.75
CA PHE A 195 1.52 -0.63 -13.20
C PHE A 195 2.09 -1.97 -12.73
N LEU A 196 2.85 -2.66 -13.58
CA LEU A 196 3.47 -3.95 -13.31
C LEU A 196 4.95 -3.89 -13.73
N LEU A 197 5.84 -4.37 -12.86
CA LEU A 197 7.22 -4.70 -13.19
C LEU A 197 7.37 -6.21 -13.12
N THR A 198 7.64 -6.84 -14.25
CA THR A 198 7.89 -8.28 -14.34
C THR A 198 9.35 -8.50 -14.69
N TYR A 199 10.10 -9.13 -13.80
CA TYR A 199 11.46 -9.61 -14.04
C TYR A 199 11.39 -11.06 -14.49
N GLU A 200 12.10 -11.40 -15.56
CA GLU A 200 12.26 -12.79 -16.02
C GLU A 200 13.68 -13.24 -15.70
N PHE A 201 13.81 -14.45 -15.15
CA PHE A 201 15.05 -15.08 -14.73
C PHE A 201 15.19 -16.44 -15.39
N ASP A 202 16.41 -16.83 -15.73
CA ASP A 202 16.67 -18.21 -16.13
C ASP A 202 16.41 -19.14 -14.93
N ALA A 203 15.81 -20.31 -15.18
CA ALA A 203 15.57 -21.30 -14.12
C ALA A 203 16.91 -21.71 -13.49
N ALA A 204 17.00 -21.59 -12.16
CA ALA A 204 18.28 -21.71 -11.46
C ALA A 204 18.89 -23.12 -11.57
N THR A 205 19.98 -23.26 -12.32
CA THR A 205 20.89 -24.41 -12.21
C THR A 205 21.94 -24.12 -11.13
N GLY A 206 21.53 -24.17 -9.85
CA GLY A 206 22.45 -24.18 -8.71
C GLY A 206 23.18 -22.87 -8.36
N GLY A 207 22.67 -21.69 -8.77
CA GLY A 207 23.24 -20.37 -8.46
C GLY A 207 22.20 -19.26 -8.36
N ALA A 208 22.64 -18.02 -8.09
CA ALA A 208 21.75 -16.86 -8.05
C ALA A 208 21.13 -16.63 -9.45
N PRO A 209 19.79 -16.50 -9.54
CA PRO A 209 19.11 -16.42 -10.83
C PRO A 209 19.53 -15.15 -11.60
N ALA A 210 19.96 -15.32 -12.85
CA ALA A 210 20.34 -14.21 -13.70
C ALA A 210 19.10 -13.56 -14.31
N ILE A 211 18.94 -12.25 -14.11
CA ILE A 211 17.85 -11.51 -14.76
C ILE A 211 18.10 -11.49 -16.27
N ARG A 212 17.16 -12.04 -17.03
CA ARG A 212 17.15 -12.08 -18.50
C ARG A 212 16.44 -10.88 -19.11
N ALA A 213 15.28 -10.52 -18.55
CA ALA A 213 14.47 -9.42 -19.05
C ALA A 213 13.75 -8.69 -17.92
N LEU A 214 13.42 -7.43 -18.18
CA LEU A 214 12.50 -6.62 -17.39
C LEU A 214 11.36 -6.17 -18.29
N ARG A 215 10.11 -6.32 -17.84
CA ARG A 215 8.93 -5.80 -18.52
C ARG A 215 8.23 -4.80 -17.62
N GLN A 216 7.95 -3.62 -18.16
CA GLN A 216 7.10 -2.61 -17.56
C GLN A 216 5.75 -2.66 -18.25
N THR A 217 4.65 -2.86 -17.52
CA THR A 217 3.30 -2.82 -18.07
C THR A 217 2.49 -1.76 -17.35
N ALA A 218 1.71 -0.97 -18.06
CA ALA A 218 0.66 -0.13 -17.52
C ALA A 218 -0.67 -0.62 -18.07
N GLN A 219 -1.60 -1.00 -17.20
CA GLN A 219 -2.96 -1.41 -17.53
C GLN A 219 -3.91 -0.29 -17.13
N GLN A 220 -4.99 -0.07 -17.84
CA GLN A 220 -6.03 0.90 -17.55
C GLN A 220 -7.37 0.19 -17.71
N ASP A 221 -8.22 0.25 -16.69
CA ASP A 221 -9.61 -0.19 -16.82
C ASP A 221 -10.41 0.85 -17.62
N LEU A 222 -11.12 0.40 -18.65
CA LEU A 222 -11.97 1.23 -19.50
C LEU A 222 -13.47 1.06 -19.19
N GLY A 223 -13.83 0.15 -18.28
CA GLY A 223 -15.20 -0.13 -17.86
C GLY A 223 -15.74 -1.46 -18.39
N ALA A 224 -17.06 -1.64 -18.24
CA ALA A 224 -17.74 -2.85 -18.70
C ALA A 224 -17.97 -2.82 -20.22
N ALA A 225 -17.83 -3.96 -20.88
CA ALA A 225 -18.34 -4.17 -22.22
C ALA A 225 -18.71 -5.65 -22.40
N GLY A 226 -19.89 -5.91 -22.98
CA GLY A 226 -20.42 -7.26 -23.07
C GLY A 226 -20.58 -7.89 -21.69
N SER A 227 -20.05 -9.11 -21.51
CA SER A 227 -20.07 -9.88 -20.26
C SER A 227 -18.88 -9.63 -19.35
N GLY A 228 -17.90 -8.83 -19.76
CA GLY A 228 -16.64 -8.63 -19.05
C GLY A 228 -16.27 -7.17 -18.82
N ARG A 229 -15.05 -6.95 -18.35
CA ARG A 229 -14.42 -5.63 -18.22
C ARG A 229 -13.32 -5.46 -19.26
N ILE A 230 -13.38 -4.38 -20.02
CA ILE A 230 -12.34 -4.06 -20.99
C ILE A 230 -11.27 -3.21 -20.31
N GLY A 231 -10.02 -3.60 -20.51
CA GLY A 231 -8.88 -2.76 -20.17
C GLY A 231 -7.95 -2.55 -21.35
N ARG A 232 -7.18 -1.47 -21.29
CA ARG A 232 -6.06 -1.18 -22.19
C ARG A 232 -4.77 -1.46 -21.44
N SER A 233 -3.85 -2.21 -22.04
CA SER A 233 -2.50 -2.35 -21.51
C SER A 233 -1.46 -1.83 -22.48
N SER A 234 -0.39 -1.25 -21.95
CA SER A 234 0.81 -0.93 -22.71
C SER A 234 2.03 -1.50 -22.02
N SER A 235 2.92 -2.12 -22.79
CA SER A 235 4.09 -2.79 -22.24
C SER A 235 5.38 -2.37 -22.95
N THR A 236 6.44 -2.20 -22.16
CA THR A 236 7.81 -2.01 -22.64
C THR A 236 8.71 -3.09 -22.08
N THR A 237 9.49 -3.76 -22.94
CA THR A 237 10.43 -4.81 -22.53
C THR A 237 11.86 -4.33 -22.67
N PHE A 238 12.68 -4.69 -21.70
CA PHE A 238 14.10 -4.40 -21.63
C PHE A 238 14.87 -5.72 -21.52
N SER A 239 15.87 -5.94 -22.38
CA SER A 239 16.75 -7.10 -22.34
C SER A 239 18.04 -6.77 -21.61
N LYS A 240 18.59 -7.70 -20.83
CA LYS A 240 19.91 -7.52 -20.22
C LYS A 240 21.00 -7.85 -21.23
N GLU A 241 21.78 -6.86 -21.64
CA GLU A 241 22.93 -6.96 -22.54
C GLU A 241 24.18 -6.38 -21.87
N LYS A 242 25.24 -7.18 -21.76
CA LYS A 242 26.54 -6.75 -21.19
C LYS A 242 26.44 -6.05 -19.83
N GLY A 243 25.54 -6.54 -18.98
CA GLY A 243 25.29 -5.99 -17.64
C GLY A 243 24.34 -4.80 -17.60
N ALA A 244 23.77 -4.35 -18.73
CA ALA A 244 22.80 -3.26 -18.79
C ALA A 244 21.46 -3.67 -19.43
N PHE A 245 20.34 -3.08 -19.02
CA PHE A 245 19.01 -3.27 -19.58
C PHE A 245 18.96 -2.30 -20.75
N VAL A 246 18.95 -2.87 -21.94
CA VAL A 246 18.73 -2.13 -23.17
C VAL A 246 17.24 -2.22 -23.44
N LYS A 247 16.61 -1.06 -23.60
CA LYS A 247 15.22 -1.02 -24.06
C LYS A 247 15.19 -1.73 -25.40
N LYS A 248 14.51 -2.88 -25.47
CA LYS A 248 14.28 -3.52 -26.76
C LYS A 248 13.36 -2.56 -27.51
N SER A 249 13.72 -2.16 -28.72
CA SER A 249 13.00 -1.16 -29.53
C SER A 249 11.67 -1.71 -30.06
N THR A 250 10.91 -2.41 -29.21
CA THR A 250 9.58 -2.86 -29.52
C THR A 250 8.65 -1.65 -29.35
N PRO A 251 7.85 -1.29 -30.38
CA PRO A 251 6.84 -0.26 -30.23
C PRO A 251 5.93 -0.61 -29.06
N GLU A 252 5.48 0.43 -28.34
CA GLU A 252 4.52 0.29 -27.25
C GLU A 252 3.34 -0.55 -27.75
N THR A 253 3.25 -1.79 -27.25
CA THR A 253 2.20 -2.70 -27.70
C THR A 253 0.97 -2.36 -26.89
N ILE A 254 0.03 -1.66 -27.51
CA ILE A 254 -1.28 -1.41 -26.91
C ILE A 254 -2.12 -2.67 -27.15
N ARG A 255 -2.54 -3.31 -26.06
CA ARG A 255 -3.44 -4.47 -26.11
C ARG A 255 -4.73 -4.13 -25.39
N TYR A 256 -5.81 -4.72 -25.84
CA TYR A 256 -7.08 -4.66 -25.13
C TYR A 256 -7.36 -6.03 -24.56
N PHE A 257 -7.84 -6.08 -23.33
CA PHE A 257 -8.15 -7.33 -22.67
C PHE A 257 -9.56 -7.28 -22.09
N GLU A 258 -10.23 -8.43 -22.12
CA GLU A 258 -11.49 -8.64 -21.41
C GLU A 258 -11.25 -9.66 -20.30
N THR A 259 -11.66 -9.32 -19.09
CA THR A 259 -11.76 -10.30 -18.00
C THR A 259 -13.21 -10.80 -17.95
N LEU A 260 -13.40 -12.09 -18.19
CA LEU A 260 -14.70 -12.77 -18.18
C LEU A 260 -15.13 -13.11 -16.75
N ALA A 261 -16.41 -13.44 -16.58
CA ALA A 261 -17.00 -13.71 -15.27
C ALA A 261 -16.39 -14.93 -14.54
N ASP A 262 -15.81 -15.87 -15.28
CA ASP A 262 -15.10 -17.04 -14.77
C ASP A 262 -13.63 -16.74 -14.39
N GLY A 263 -13.19 -15.48 -14.50
CA GLY A 263 -11.82 -15.05 -14.21
C GLY A 263 -10.83 -15.31 -15.36
N SER A 264 -11.27 -15.92 -16.46
CA SER A 264 -10.45 -16.02 -17.66
C SER A 264 -10.24 -14.65 -18.30
N ARG A 265 -9.13 -14.51 -19.02
CA ARG A 265 -8.75 -13.25 -19.67
C ARG A 265 -8.44 -13.51 -21.14
N ALA A 266 -9.14 -12.78 -22.00
CA ALA A 266 -8.89 -12.77 -23.44
C ALA A 266 -8.21 -11.44 -23.83
N VAL A 267 -7.26 -11.51 -24.76
CA VAL A 267 -6.54 -10.37 -25.31
C VAL A 267 -6.95 -10.22 -26.77
N TYR A 268 -7.38 -9.04 -27.17
CA TYR A 268 -7.90 -8.75 -28.50
C TYR A 268 -6.99 -7.79 -29.26
N ARG A 269 -7.00 -7.91 -30.60
CA ARG A 269 -6.70 -6.76 -31.46
C ARG A 269 -7.86 -5.77 -31.39
N TRP A 270 -7.58 -4.48 -31.43
CA TRP A 270 -8.62 -3.44 -31.36
C TRP A 270 -8.76 -2.74 -32.70
N ASP A 271 -9.88 -2.99 -33.36
CA ASP A 271 -10.14 -2.55 -34.72
C ASP A 271 -11.33 -1.57 -34.71
N GLY A 272 -11.07 -0.29 -35.02
CA GLY A 272 -12.13 0.71 -35.22
C GLY A 272 -13.02 1.01 -34.00
N GLY A 273 -12.57 0.74 -32.78
CA GLY A 273 -13.35 1.02 -31.56
C GLY A 273 -14.10 -0.19 -30.99
N GLN A 274 -13.92 -1.38 -31.56
CA GLN A 274 -14.49 -2.62 -31.04
C GLN A 274 -13.41 -3.72 -30.87
N PRO A 275 -13.66 -4.72 -30.01
CA PRO A 275 -12.82 -5.92 -29.93
C PRO A 275 -12.81 -6.64 -31.29
N GLY A 276 -11.63 -6.85 -31.86
CA GLY A 276 -11.40 -7.64 -33.06
C GLY A 276 -11.09 -9.10 -32.72
N GLU A 277 -10.15 -9.69 -33.45
CA GLU A 277 -9.72 -11.09 -33.25
C GLU A 277 -9.06 -11.32 -31.86
N VAL A 278 -9.43 -12.41 -31.19
CA VAL A 278 -8.75 -12.89 -29.98
C VAL A 278 -7.34 -13.33 -30.35
N MET A 279 -6.35 -12.64 -29.81
CA MET A 279 -4.94 -12.93 -30.04
C MET A 279 -4.37 -13.94 -29.04
N GLU A 280 -4.89 -13.94 -27.81
CA GLU A 280 -4.37 -14.77 -26.72
C GLU A 280 -5.48 -14.95 -25.69
N SER A 281 -5.68 -16.18 -25.24
CA SER A 281 -6.57 -16.52 -24.13
C SER A 281 -5.76 -17.10 -22.99
N SER A 282 -6.07 -16.65 -21.78
CA SER A 282 -5.47 -17.18 -20.55
C SER A 282 -6.55 -17.60 -19.58
N PHE A 283 -6.36 -18.77 -18.97
CA PHE A 283 -7.17 -19.28 -17.88
C PHE A 283 -6.38 -19.19 -16.58
N SER A 284 -7.06 -18.83 -15.49
CA SER A 284 -6.45 -18.71 -14.18
C SER A 284 -7.18 -19.61 -13.21
N GLU A 285 -6.43 -20.43 -12.48
CA GLU A 285 -6.93 -21.38 -11.48
C GLU A 285 -6.17 -21.20 -10.17
N GLU A 286 -6.89 -21.14 -9.05
CA GLU A 286 -6.26 -21.21 -7.72
C GLU A 286 -6.08 -22.67 -7.32
N LEU A 287 -4.83 -23.06 -7.06
CA LEU A 287 -4.44 -24.41 -6.65
C LEU A 287 -4.73 -24.62 -5.15
N PRO A 288 -4.80 -25.89 -4.68
CA PRO A 288 -5.11 -26.19 -3.28
C PRO A 288 -4.15 -25.58 -2.24
N ASP A 289 -2.94 -25.21 -2.66
CA ASP A 289 -1.93 -24.57 -1.82
C ASP A 289 -1.94 -23.03 -1.91
N GLY A 290 -2.96 -22.45 -2.54
CA GLY A 290 -3.12 -21.01 -2.74
C GLY A 290 -2.26 -20.42 -3.86
N ALA A 291 -1.52 -21.24 -4.60
CA ALA A 291 -0.81 -20.79 -5.79
C ALA A 291 -1.80 -20.50 -6.93
N LEU A 292 -1.56 -19.47 -7.72
CA LEU A 292 -2.37 -19.16 -8.90
C LEU A 292 -1.67 -19.71 -10.14
N ARG A 293 -2.29 -20.70 -10.79
CA ARG A 293 -1.85 -21.24 -12.08
C ARG A 293 -2.49 -20.45 -13.21
N ILE A 294 -1.66 -19.90 -14.09
CA ILE A 294 -2.08 -19.21 -15.30
C ILE A 294 -1.65 -20.06 -16.50
N THR A 295 -2.63 -20.45 -17.32
CA THR A 295 -2.43 -21.28 -18.52
C THR A 295 -2.83 -20.50 -19.75
N THR A 296 -1.96 -20.49 -20.75
CA THR A 296 -2.20 -19.99 -22.11
C THR A 296 -1.83 -21.09 -23.10
N GLU A 297 -2.10 -20.89 -24.39
CA GLU A 297 -1.64 -21.80 -25.45
C GLU A 297 -0.11 -21.99 -25.48
N ARG A 298 0.65 -21.02 -24.96
CA ARG A 298 2.12 -20.97 -25.11
C ARG A 298 2.88 -21.13 -23.80
N LEU A 299 2.19 -21.08 -22.67
CA LEU A 299 2.79 -20.84 -21.37
C LEU A 299 1.90 -21.37 -20.26
N VAL A 300 2.50 -22.11 -19.34
CA VAL A 300 1.91 -22.44 -18.04
C VAL A 300 2.80 -21.82 -16.97
N CYS A 301 2.22 -21.01 -16.09
CA CYS A 301 2.92 -20.40 -14.96
C CYS A 301 2.19 -20.71 -13.66
N GLU A 302 2.93 -21.10 -12.63
CA GLU A 302 2.42 -21.22 -11.27
C GLU A 302 3.00 -20.12 -10.41
N SER A 303 2.15 -19.19 -9.99
CA SER A 303 2.54 -18.00 -9.24
C SER A 303 2.17 -18.12 -7.76
N ARG A 304 3.05 -17.63 -6.89
CA ARG A 304 2.87 -17.58 -5.44
C ARG A 304 3.15 -16.17 -4.96
N GLU A 305 2.41 -15.72 -3.95
CA GLU A 305 2.81 -14.51 -3.21
C GLU A 305 4.12 -14.75 -2.46
N VAL A 306 4.96 -13.72 -2.44
CA VAL A 306 6.27 -13.74 -1.80
C VAL A 306 6.40 -12.48 -0.96
N ALA A 307 6.85 -12.64 0.29
CA ALA A 307 7.13 -11.52 1.18
C ALA A 307 8.21 -10.59 0.60
N THR A 308 8.11 -9.28 0.87
CA THR A 308 9.01 -8.24 0.32
C THR A 308 10.49 -8.50 0.53
N GLY A 309 10.87 -8.94 1.73
CA GLY A 309 12.26 -9.27 2.03
C GLY A 309 12.81 -10.45 1.22
N ALA A 310 11.98 -11.46 0.95
CA ALA A 310 12.37 -12.62 0.17
C ALA A 310 12.56 -12.27 -1.33
N TRP A 311 11.82 -11.28 -1.83
CA TRP A 311 11.97 -10.80 -3.20
C TRP A 311 13.28 -10.03 -3.40
N ILE A 312 13.64 -9.10 -2.52
CA ILE A 312 14.92 -8.36 -2.62
C ILE A 312 16.11 -9.31 -2.56
N ALA A 313 16.06 -10.31 -1.68
CA ALA A 313 17.07 -11.36 -1.58
C ALA A 313 17.16 -12.20 -2.88
N PHE A 314 16.03 -12.47 -3.52
CA PHE A 314 15.95 -13.25 -4.76
C PHE A 314 16.49 -12.50 -5.99
N VAL A 315 16.13 -11.21 -6.14
CA VAL A 315 16.59 -10.39 -7.28
C VAL A 315 18.07 -10.01 -7.13
N GLY A 316 18.63 -10.10 -5.91
CA GLY A 316 20.06 -9.88 -5.65
C GLY A 316 20.53 -8.44 -5.91
N GLU A 317 19.61 -7.49 -6.04
CA GLU A 317 19.91 -6.10 -6.41
C GLU A 317 19.37 -5.14 -5.33
N PRO A 318 20.15 -4.84 -4.28
CA PRO A 318 19.73 -3.93 -3.20
C PRO A 318 19.30 -2.54 -3.70
N ARG A 319 19.90 -2.07 -4.81
CA ARG A 319 19.54 -0.79 -5.45
C ARG A 319 18.14 -0.78 -6.01
N LEU A 320 17.62 -1.94 -6.43
CA LEU A 320 16.25 -2.05 -6.89
C LEU A 320 15.28 -1.72 -5.75
N GLY A 321 15.58 -2.15 -4.52
CA GLY A 321 14.83 -1.75 -3.34
C GLY A 321 14.71 -0.23 -3.20
N ILE A 322 15.82 0.50 -3.36
CA ILE A 322 15.86 1.97 -3.27
C ILE A 322 15.03 2.63 -4.37
N GLU A 323 15.11 2.14 -5.61
CA GLU A 323 14.37 2.72 -6.74
C GLU A 323 12.88 2.41 -6.67
N LEU A 324 12.52 1.22 -6.18
CA LEU A 324 11.13 0.88 -5.87
C LEU A 324 10.58 1.72 -4.73
N GLU A 325 11.37 2.02 -3.69
CA GLU A 325 10.99 2.93 -2.61
C GLU A 325 10.75 4.35 -3.11
N LYS A 326 11.58 4.85 -4.03
CA LYS A 326 11.34 6.15 -4.68
C LYS A 326 10.04 6.15 -5.47
N LEU A 327 9.75 5.09 -6.22
CA LEU A 327 8.49 4.97 -6.95
C LEU A 327 7.28 4.90 -6.02
N ASN A 328 7.39 4.17 -4.92
CA ASN A 328 6.34 4.13 -3.89
C ASN A 328 6.09 5.52 -3.30
N ALA A 329 7.16 6.25 -2.94
CA ALA A 329 7.06 7.61 -2.41
C ALA A 329 6.41 8.57 -3.43
N MET A 330 6.79 8.45 -4.71
CA MET A 330 6.18 9.25 -5.76
C MET A 330 4.70 8.91 -5.98
N ALA A 331 4.34 7.61 -6.01
CA ALA A 331 2.97 7.17 -6.16
C ALA A 331 2.08 7.61 -4.98
N ALA A 332 2.62 7.59 -3.76
CA ALA A 332 1.94 8.11 -2.58
C ALA A 332 1.66 9.62 -2.70
N LEU A 333 2.65 10.42 -3.12
CA LEU A 333 2.47 11.86 -3.34
C LEU A 333 1.40 12.17 -4.38
N VAL A 334 1.30 11.36 -5.45
CA VAL A 334 0.27 11.56 -6.46
C VAL A 334 -1.12 11.17 -5.93
N SER A 335 -1.22 10.04 -5.23
CA SER A 335 -2.48 9.59 -4.61
C SER A 335 -3.01 10.59 -3.58
N GLU A 336 -2.13 11.18 -2.78
CA GLU A 336 -2.48 12.25 -1.82
C GLU A 336 -3.00 13.50 -2.53
N ALA A 337 -2.31 13.96 -3.57
CA ALA A 337 -2.72 15.13 -4.34
C ALA A 337 -4.09 14.93 -5.04
N GLU A 338 -4.36 13.72 -5.53
CA GLU A 338 -5.64 13.37 -6.17
C GLU A 338 -6.77 13.17 -5.18
N SER A 339 -6.50 12.53 -4.05
CA SER A 339 -7.47 12.43 -2.95
C SER A 339 -7.84 13.80 -2.41
N ALA A 340 -6.86 14.73 -2.32
CA ALA A 340 -7.12 16.12 -2.00
C ALA A 340 -7.97 16.81 -3.08
N ALA A 341 -7.72 16.53 -4.36
CA ALA A 341 -8.51 17.09 -5.46
C ALA A 341 -9.95 16.55 -5.51
N LEU A 342 -10.17 15.26 -5.25
CA LEU A 342 -11.49 14.62 -5.22
C LEU A 342 -12.38 15.12 -4.07
N ASN A 343 -11.77 15.48 -2.95
CA ASN A 343 -12.46 15.99 -1.77
C ASN A 343 -12.52 17.52 -1.70
N CYS A 344 -11.99 18.21 -2.72
CA CYS A 344 -11.97 19.66 -2.77
C CYS A 344 -13.26 20.18 -3.43
N GLU A 345 -14.04 20.98 -2.70
CA GLU A 345 -15.14 21.77 -3.25
C GLU A 345 -14.78 23.27 -3.17
N GLY A 346 -14.69 23.94 -4.33
CA GLY A 346 -14.55 25.40 -4.41
C GLY A 346 -13.26 25.94 -5.05
N LYS A 347 -13.03 27.25 -4.91
CA LYS A 347 -11.85 27.95 -5.48
C LYS A 347 -10.59 27.54 -4.71
N GLY A 348 -9.76 26.71 -5.34
CA GLY A 348 -8.54 26.11 -4.78
C GLY A 348 -8.22 24.74 -5.38
N CYS A 349 -9.22 24.07 -5.97
CA CYS A 349 -9.02 22.75 -6.56
C CYS A 349 -8.17 22.76 -7.84
N GLU A 350 -8.11 23.89 -8.56
CA GLU A 350 -7.29 23.98 -9.78
C GLU A 350 -5.79 23.82 -9.50
N GLU A 351 -5.29 24.38 -8.38
CA GLU A 351 -3.89 24.20 -7.98
C GLU A 351 -3.60 22.78 -7.49
N LEU A 352 -4.55 22.16 -6.78
CA LEU A 352 -4.42 20.76 -6.35
C LEU A 352 -4.43 19.79 -7.54
N LEU A 353 -5.34 19.99 -8.49
CA LEU A 353 -5.39 19.22 -9.74
C LEU A 353 -4.13 19.42 -10.59
N LEU A 354 -3.61 20.64 -10.65
CA LEU A 354 -2.36 20.93 -11.34
C LEU A 354 -1.16 20.25 -10.67
N SER A 355 -1.10 20.28 -9.33
CA SER A 355 -0.06 19.61 -8.55
C SER A 355 -0.11 18.08 -8.72
N ALA A 356 -1.31 17.49 -8.65
CA ALA A 356 -1.55 16.07 -8.90
C ALA A 356 -1.09 15.67 -10.32
N LYS A 357 -1.48 16.45 -11.33
CA LYS A 357 -1.05 16.22 -12.72
C LYS A 357 0.47 16.31 -12.88
N GLN A 358 1.12 17.31 -12.28
CA GLN A 358 2.57 17.43 -12.32
C GLN A 358 3.28 16.28 -11.59
N ALA A 359 2.71 15.79 -10.49
CA ALA A 359 3.23 14.64 -9.76
C ALA A 359 3.08 13.36 -10.59
N ALA A 360 1.94 13.15 -11.26
CA ALA A 360 1.70 12.05 -12.18
C ALA A 360 2.67 12.09 -13.38
N GLU A 361 2.92 13.28 -13.94
CA GLU A 361 3.88 13.47 -15.04
C GLU A 361 5.32 13.17 -14.59
N LYS A 362 5.71 13.62 -13.38
CA LYS A 362 7.00 13.28 -12.77
C LYS A 362 7.13 11.77 -12.55
N PHE A 363 6.09 11.12 -12.03
CA PHE A 363 6.06 9.66 -11.86
C PHE A 363 6.21 8.94 -13.19
N ALA A 364 5.43 9.31 -14.21
CA ALA A 364 5.54 8.73 -15.54
C ALA A 364 6.94 8.95 -16.16
N ALA A 365 7.56 10.11 -15.93
CA ALA A 365 8.92 10.39 -16.36
C ALA A 365 9.96 9.56 -15.58
N ALA A 366 9.81 9.40 -14.26
CA ALA A 366 10.67 8.57 -13.43
C ALA A 366 10.54 7.08 -13.79
N TRP A 367 9.32 6.59 -14.02
CA TRP A 367 9.04 5.24 -14.48
C TRP A 367 9.72 4.93 -15.81
N LYS A 368 9.67 5.87 -16.76
CA LYS A 368 10.41 5.79 -18.04
C LYS A 368 11.93 5.84 -17.87
N LYS A 369 12.43 6.36 -16.75
CA LYS A 369 13.84 6.51 -16.40
C LYS A 369 14.36 5.44 -15.43
N LEU A 370 13.52 4.50 -14.99
CA LEU A 370 13.92 3.42 -14.09
C LEU A 370 15.20 2.74 -14.62
N PRO A 371 16.09 2.29 -13.72
CA PRO A 371 17.46 1.96 -14.06
C PRO A 371 17.59 0.98 -15.20
N ARG A 372 18.55 1.30 -16.06
CA ARG A 372 19.38 0.28 -16.67
C ARG A 372 20.30 -0.23 -15.54
N PRO A 373 20.44 -1.55 -15.29
CA PRO A 373 21.47 -2.06 -14.41
C PRO A 373 22.80 -1.49 -14.91
N SER A 374 23.53 -0.91 -13.98
CA SER A 374 24.92 -0.56 -14.22
C SER A 374 25.73 -1.86 -14.28
N LYS A 375 26.83 -1.84 -15.03
CA LYS A 375 27.86 -2.87 -14.90
C LYS A 375 28.19 -3.07 -13.42
N ALA A 376 28.13 -4.31 -12.96
CA ALA A 376 28.73 -4.68 -11.68
C ALA A 376 30.22 -4.27 -11.69
N PRO A 377 30.80 -3.86 -10.56
CA PRO A 377 32.24 -3.71 -10.44
C PRO A 377 32.97 -5.03 -10.75
#